data_AF-A0A9P6DBL0-F1
#
_entry.id   AF-A0A9P6DBL0-F1
#
_cell.length_a   1.000
_cell.length_b   1.000
_cell.length_c   1.000
_cell.angle_alpha   90.00
_cell.angle_beta   90.00
_cell.angle_gamma   90.00
#
_symmetry.space_group_name_H-M   'P 1'
#
loop_
_entity.id
_entity.type
_entity.pdbx_description
1 polymer ?
#
loop_
_entity_poly.entity_id
_entity_poly.type
_entity_poly.pdbx_seq_one_letter_code
_entity_poly.pdbx_strand_id
1 'polypeptide(L)'
;MSLQAIQGELSGLGLTSGQENIPTVAFSRSLALGEGRRTLSWIWYTVSDDELLGTGEVHACLRVEWVKARARAERWREEVMLLEEEMRRAIAYCRWKARYWELAETPKENCTTQEEFVLYEGVRVYARRQADYERRRALQWEDEWRAIRERAAFVLTSQLSQTGPDILAAPALVVELELDYYDSMENEEIGEP
;
A
#
# COMPACT_ATOMS: atom_id res chain seq x y z
N MET A 1 -15.39 -54.37 36.50
CA MET A 1 -14.85 -53.33 35.61
C MET A 1 -15.44 -53.55 34.23
N SER A 2 -16.53 -52.85 33.96
CA SER A 2 -17.32 -52.90 32.72
C SER A 2 -16.99 -51.65 31.92
N LEU A 3 -16.60 -51.78 30.65
CA LEU A 3 -16.49 -50.65 29.74
C LEU A 3 -17.84 -50.46 29.04
N GLN A 4 -18.62 -49.58 29.67
CA GLN A 4 -19.49 -48.55 29.06
C GLN A 4 -20.55 -49.05 28.06
N ALA A 5 -21.81 -49.16 28.51
CA ALA A 5 -22.78 -48.06 28.45
C ALA A 5 -23.01 -47.63 26.98
N ILE A 6 -23.86 -48.33 26.23
CA ILE A 6 -25.33 -48.22 26.22
C ILE A 6 -25.79 -46.77 25.96
N GLN A 7 -26.24 -46.59 24.71
CA GLN A 7 -27.34 -45.74 24.23
C GLN A 7 -27.26 -44.23 24.43
N GLY A 8 -27.34 -43.52 23.30
CA GLY A 8 -27.75 -42.13 23.25
C GLY A 8 -27.77 -41.60 21.81
N GLU A 9 -28.82 -41.96 21.06
CA GLU A 9 -29.39 -41.11 20.01
C GLU A 9 -28.62 -40.96 18.68
N LEU A 10 -28.77 -41.95 17.80
CA LEU A 10 -28.55 -41.84 16.34
C LEU A 10 -29.86 -41.93 15.54
N SER A 11 -30.96 -41.47 16.11
CA SER A 11 -32.29 -41.51 15.49
C SER A 11 -32.81 -40.10 15.28
N GLY A 12 -32.44 -39.49 14.16
CA GLY A 12 -32.89 -38.16 13.80
C GLY A 12 -32.39 -37.69 12.45
N LEU A 13 -32.35 -38.58 11.44
CA LEU A 13 -32.23 -38.19 10.04
C LEU A 13 -33.54 -37.52 9.60
N GLY A 14 -33.72 -36.26 10.03
CA GLY A 14 -34.58 -35.31 9.34
C GLY A 14 -33.81 -34.74 8.17
N LEU A 15 -34.09 -35.26 6.97
CA LEU A 15 -33.71 -34.65 5.70
C LEU A 15 -34.20 -33.20 5.68
N THR A 16 -33.32 -32.22 5.92
CA THR A 16 -33.52 -30.86 5.43
C THR A 16 -32.81 -30.75 4.10
N SER A 17 -33.53 -31.12 3.05
CA SER A 17 -33.26 -30.67 1.69
C SER A 17 -33.12 -29.15 1.69
N GLY A 18 -31.96 -28.60 1.32
CA GLY A 18 -31.82 -27.16 1.09
C GLY A 18 -30.55 -26.47 1.57
N GLN A 19 -29.45 -27.17 1.89
CA GLN A 19 -28.16 -26.53 2.17
C GLN A 19 -27.03 -27.11 1.31
N GLU A 20 -27.13 -26.96 -0.01
CA GLU A 20 -26.01 -27.30 -0.91
C GLU A 20 -25.24 -26.08 -1.43
N ASN A 21 -25.67 -24.84 -1.13
CA ASN A 21 -25.07 -23.64 -1.74
C ASN A 21 -24.51 -22.62 -0.74
N ILE A 22 -23.78 -23.07 0.28
CA ILE A 22 -22.92 -22.14 1.03
C ILE A 22 -21.48 -22.48 0.67
N PRO A 23 -20.81 -21.73 -0.23
CA PRO A 23 -19.39 -21.89 -0.41
C PRO A 23 -18.72 -21.49 0.90
N THR A 24 -18.14 -22.48 1.60
CA THR A 24 -17.24 -22.24 2.73
C THR A 24 -16.00 -21.54 2.17
N VAL A 25 -16.05 -20.21 2.06
CA VAL A 25 -14.88 -19.41 1.72
C VAL A 25 -13.98 -19.43 2.94
N ALA A 26 -12.82 -20.06 2.81
CA ALA A 26 -11.78 -20.00 3.82
C ALA A 26 -11.49 -18.52 4.13
N PHE A 27 -11.85 -18.06 5.32
CA PHE A 27 -11.46 -16.73 5.80
C PHE A 27 -9.95 -16.76 5.98
N SER A 28 -9.23 -16.44 4.90
CA SER A 28 -7.78 -16.30 4.94
C SER A 28 -7.47 -15.18 5.93
N ARG A 29 -6.88 -15.54 7.06
CA ARG A 29 -6.29 -14.59 8.01
C ARG A 29 -5.05 -13.98 7.38
N SER A 30 -5.22 -13.22 6.30
CA SER A 30 -4.16 -12.42 5.69
C SER A 30 -4.03 -11.13 6.49
N LEU A 31 -3.41 -11.23 7.68
CA LEU A 31 -2.84 -10.07 8.38
C LEU A 31 -1.47 -9.72 7.78
N ALA A 32 -1.35 -9.70 6.46
CA ALA A 32 -0.13 -9.31 5.78
C ALA A 32 -0.49 -8.75 4.40
N LEU A 33 -0.19 -7.45 4.22
CA LEU A 33 -0.18 -6.68 2.98
C LEU A 33 -1.58 -6.27 2.45
N GLY A 34 -1.89 -4.98 2.64
CA GLY A 34 -2.95 -4.16 2.02
C GLY A 34 -4.18 -4.83 1.40
N GLU A 35 -5.37 -4.47 1.88
CA GLU A 35 -6.68 -4.80 1.27
C GLU A 35 -6.88 -4.27 -0.17
N GLY A 36 -5.87 -3.65 -0.81
CA GLY A 36 -5.98 -3.04 -2.14
C GLY A 36 -6.28 -4.02 -3.28
N ARG A 37 -6.17 -5.33 -3.05
CA ARG A 37 -6.55 -6.40 -3.98
C ARG A 37 -7.75 -7.22 -3.52
N ARG A 38 -8.47 -6.77 -2.48
CA ARG A 38 -9.61 -7.52 -1.94
C ARG A 38 -10.77 -7.43 -2.93
N THR A 39 -11.15 -8.56 -3.51
CA THR A 39 -12.43 -8.70 -4.20
C THR A 39 -13.54 -8.46 -3.18
N LEU A 40 -14.45 -7.53 -3.47
CA LEU A 40 -15.64 -7.32 -2.64
C LEU A 40 -16.41 -8.64 -2.53
N SER A 41 -17.03 -8.91 -1.38
CA SER A 41 -17.89 -10.10 -1.24
C SER A 41 -19.04 -10.07 -2.23
N TRP A 42 -19.51 -11.24 -2.66
CA TRP A 42 -20.61 -11.40 -3.62
C TRP A 42 -21.87 -10.57 -3.27
N ILE A 43 -22.12 -10.35 -1.98
CA ILE A 43 -23.21 -9.50 -1.44
C ILE A 43 -23.21 -8.09 -2.03
N TRP A 44 -22.05 -7.54 -2.39
CA TRP A 44 -21.95 -6.22 -3.02
C TRP A 44 -22.36 -6.19 -4.50
N TYR A 45 -22.55 -7.36 -5.13
CA TYR A 45 -22.95 -7.50 -6.53
C TYR A 45 -24.42 -7.90 -6.70
N THR A 46 -25.12 -8.25 -5.61
CA THR A 46 -26.50 -8.77 -5.64
C THR A 46 -27.52 -7.86 -4.95
N VAL A 47 -27.13 -6.62 -4.59
CA VAL A 47 -28.06 -5.69 -3.93
C VAL A 47 -29.08 -5.18 -4.94
N SER A 48 -30.37 -5.38 -4.66
CA SER A 48 -31.47 -4.87 -5.49
C SER A 48 -31.60 -3.35 -5.35
N ASP A 49 -32.04 -2.64 -6.39
CA ASP A 49 -32.32 -1.20 -6.34
C ASP A 49 -33.27 -0.83 -5.18
N ASP A 50 -34.21 -1.72 -4.85
CA ASP A 50 -35.17 -1.52 -3.74
C ASP A 50 -34.52 -1.61 -2.35
N GLU A 51 -33.44 -2.39 -2.20
CA GLU A 51 -32.63 -2.47 -0.98
C GLU A 51 -31.61 -1.32 -0.88
N LEU A 52 -31.16 -0.81 -2.03
CA LEU A 52 -30.29 0.37 -2.12
C LEU A 52 -31.04 1.67 -1.82
N LEU A 53 -32.32 1.73 -2.21
CA LEU A 53 -33.27 2.82 -1.91
C LEU A 53 -33.95 2.64 -0.54
N GLY A 54 -33.83 1.45 0.07
CA GLY A 54 -34.38 1.09 1.37
C GLY A 54 -33.61 1.66 2.57
N THR A 55 -34.34 1.98 3.63
CA THR A 55 -33.84 2.79 4.75
C THR A 55 -33.13 1.96 5.81
N GLY A 56 -31.78 1.96 5.82
CA GLY A 56 -31.01 1.90 7.07
C GLY A 56 -29.70 1.12 7.03
N GLU A 57 -29.77 -0.20 6.88
CA GLU A 57 -28.65 -1.11 7.18
C GLU A 57 -27.58 -1.11 6.09
N VAL A 58 -27.98 -1.19 4.81
CA VAL A 58 -27.05 -1.13 3.66
C VAL A 58 -26.32 0.21 3.63
N HIS A 59 -27.05 1.32 3.82
CA HIS A 59 -26.43 2.64 3.94
C HIS A 59 -25.49 2.77 5.14
N ALA A 60 -25.82 2.17 6.29
CA ALA A 60 -24.93 2.17 7.44
C ALA A 60 -23.64 1.39 7.15
N CYS A 61 -23.74 0.22 6.51
CA CYS A 61 -22.59 -0.57 6.07
C CYS A 61 -21.73 0.20 5.06
N LEU A 62 -22.34 0.81 4.04
CA LEU A 62 -21.67 1.64 3.05
C LEU A 62 -20.94 2.84 3.68
N ARG A 63 -21.56 3.52 4.66
CA ARG A 63 -20.91 4.62 5.40
C ARG A 63 -19.68 4.12 6.15
N VAL A 64 -19.75 2.96 6.79
CA VAL A 64 -18.61 2.35 7.49
C VAL A 64 -17.48 2.03 6.50
N GLU A 65 -17.79 1.40 5.37
CA GLU A 65 -16.79 1.08 4.35
C GLU A 65 -16.20 2.33 3.71
N TRP A 66 -17.00 3.37 3.49
CA TRP A 66 -16.52 4.66 3.01
C TRP A 66 -15.57 5.33 4.02
N VAL A 67 -15.92 5.36 5.31
CA VAL A 67 -15.04 5.93 6.35
C VAL A 67 -13.73 5.15 6.43
N LYS A 68 -13.77 3.81 6.33
CA LYS A 68 -12.56 2.98 6.28
C LYS A 68 -11.71 3.31 5.04
N ALA A 69 -12.32 3.38 3.86
CA ALA A 69 -11.64 3.72 2.62
C ALA A 69 -11.01 5.10 2.67
N ARG A 70 -11.74 6.09 3.18
CA ARG A 70 -11.25 7.45 3.41
C ARG A 70 -10.08 7.45 4.38
N ALA A 71 -10.19 6.79 5.53
CA ALA A 71 -9.09 6.70 6.49
C ALA A 71 -7.83 6.03 5.90
N ARG A 72 -7.97 5.05 5.00
CA ARG A 72 -6.84 4.47 4.26
C ARG A 72 -6.24 5.47 3.27
N ALA A 73 -7.06 6.21 2.54
CA ALA A 73 -6.61 7.23 1.59
C ALA A 73 -5.83 8.35 2.29
N GLU A 74 -6.34 8.85 3.43
CA GLU A 74 -5.65 9.85 4.25
C GLU A 74 -4.31 9.33 4.79
N ARG A 75 -4.28 8.09 5.33
CA ARG A 75 -3.01 7.48 5.78
C ARG A 75 -2.01 7.34 4.64
N TRP A 76 -2.45 6.88 3.47
CA TRP A 76 -1.57 6.73 2.32
C TRP A 76 -1.01 8.10 1.87
N ARG A 77 -1.81 9.16 1.93
CA ARG A 77 -1.35 10.52 1.70
C ARG A 77 -0.25 10.92 2.69
N GLU A 78 -0.45 10.67 3.98
CA GLU A 78 0.57 10.93 5.01
C GLU A 78 1.87 10.16 4.71
N GLU A 79 1.78 8.89 4.34
CA GLU A 79 2.92 8.07 3.96
C GLU A 79 3.68 8.65 2.76
N VAL A 80 2.97 9.10 1.72
CA VAL A 80 3.59 9.76 0.55
C VAL A 80 4.31 11.06 0.95
N MET A 81 3.70 11.87 1.82
CA MET A 81 4.34 13.08 2.35
C MET A 81 5.60 12.77 3.16
N LEU A 82 5.55 11.77 4.03
CA LEU A 82 6.70 11.34 4.82
C LEU A 82 7.83 10.79 3.94
N LEU A 83 7.50 10.00 2.93
CA LEU A 83 8.46 9.45 1.99
C LEU A 83 9.15 10.55 1.16
N GLU A 84 8.39 11.55 0.71
CA GLU A 84 8.94 12.72 -0.01
C GLU A 84 9.93 13.50 0.86
N GLU A 85 9.58 13.73 2.13
CA GLU A 85 10.44 14.39 3.09
C GLU A 85 11.68 13.55 3.44
N GLU A 86 11.55 12.23 3.56
CA GLU A 86 12.68 11.34 3.85
C GLU A 86 13.68 11.32 2.69
N MET A 87 13.21 11.23 1.45
CA MET A 87 14.06 11.37 0.26
C MET A 87 14.80 12.71 0.26
N ARG A 88 14.09 13.81 0.57
CA ARG A 88 14.70 15.14 0.67
C ARG A 88 15.78 15.19 1.76
N ARG A 89 15.51 14.61 2.94
CA ARG A 89 16.45 14.56 4.07
C ARG A 89 17.67 13.70 3.78
N ALA A 90 17.51 12.56 3.14
CA ALA A 90 18.61 11.67 2.76
C ALA A 90 19.61 12.38 1.83
N ILE A 91 19.10 13.09 0.81
CA ILE A 91 19.94 13.91 -0.08
C ILE A 91 20.63 15.06 0.71
N ALA A 92 19.87 15.77 1.55
CA ALA A 92 20.42 16.86 2.36
C ALA A 92 21.52 16.36 3.33
N TYR A 93 21.35 15.17 3.89
CA TYR A 93 22.32 14.51 4.74
C TYR A 93 23.62 14.22 3.98
N CYS A 94 23.55 13.62 2.78
CA CYS A 94 24.74 13.38 1.97
C CYS A 94 25.49 14.68 1.64
N ARG A 95 24.77 15.75 1.27
CA ARG A 95 25.37 17.08 1.02
C ARG A 95 25.99 17.69 2.28
N TRP A 96 25.37 17.51 3.44
CA TRP A 96 25.95 17.92 4.71
C TRP A 96 27.20 17.10 5.06
N LYS A 97 27.15 15.77 4.85
CA LYS A 97 28.25 14.86 5.16
C LYS A 97 29.46 15.11 4.27
N ALA A 98 29.25 15.46 3.00
CA ALA A 98 30.32 15.92 2.11
C ALA A 98 31.04 17.14 2.69
N ARG A 99 30.28 18.17 3.10
CA ARG A 99 30.84 19.38 3.74
C ARG A 99 31.53 19.07 5.06
N TYR A 100 31.02 18.12 5.83
CA TYR A 100 31.69 17.65 7.05
C TYR A 100 33.08 17.10 6.74
N TRP A 101 33.23 16.28 5.68
CA TRP A 101 34.53 15.75 5.27
C TRP A 101 35.47 16.83 4.71
N GLU A 102 34.94 17.81 3.98
CA GLU A 102 35.72 18.97 3.51
C GLU A 102 36.25 19.81 4.68
N LEU A 103 35.44 19.99 5.73
CA LEU A 103 35.88 20.73 6.92
C LEU A 103 36.86 19.92 7.78
N ALA A 104 36.76 18.58 7.76
CA ALA A 104 37.74 17.70 8.42
C ALA A 104 39.12 17.75 7.75
N GLU A 105 39.24 18.38 6.57
CA GLU A 105 40.50 18.60 5.84
C GLU A 105 41.40 19.68 6.49
N THR A 106 40.91 20.43 7.49
CA THR A 106 41.60 21.62 8.01
C THR A 106 43.08 21.37 8.34
N PRO A 107 44.00 22.25 7.91
CA PRO A 107 45.43 22.08 8.15
C PRO A 107 45.74 21.95 9.64
N LYS A 108 46.55 20.96 10.01
CA LYS A 108 47.30 21.04 11.26
C LYS A 108 48.41 22.08 11.05
N GLU A 109 48.32 23.20 11.77
CA GLU A 109 49.30 24.30 11.67
C GLU A 109 50.71 23.90 12.14
N ASN A 110 50.87 22.74 12.80
CA ASN A 110 52.11 22.38 13.50
C ASN A 110 52.61 20.95 13.22
N CYS A 111 52.68 20.51 11.95
CA CYS A 111 53.40 19.27 11.62
C CYS A 111 54.91 19.50 11.75
N THR A 112 55.55 18.80 12.69
CA THR A 112 56.97 18.98 13.02
C THR A 112 57.83 17.85 12.45
N THR A 113 57.23 16.68 12.15
CA THR A 113 57.93 15.50 11.63
C THR A 113 57.45 15.10 10.22
N GLN A 114 58.30 14.39 9.48
CA GLN A 114 57.97 13.86 8.15
C GLN A 114 56.83 12.82 8.20
N GLU A 115 56.77 12.00 9.25
CA GLU A 115 55.73 10.99 9.44
C GLU A 115 54.35 11.65 9.65
N GLU A 116 54.30 12.73 10.45
CA GLU A 116 53.09 13.53 10.64
C GLU A 116 52.59 14.16 9.33
N PHE A 117 53.52 14.59 8.48
CA PHE A 117 53.18 15.15 7.17
C PHE A 117 52.53 14.10 6.24
N VAL A 118 53.13 12.91 6.12
CA VAL A 118 52.59 11.83 5.27
C VAL A 118 51.24 11.35 5.80
N LEU A 119 51.09 11.21 7.12
CA LEU A 119 49.81 10.85 7.73
C LEU A 119 48.74 11.92 7.45
N TYR A 120 49.09 13.20 7.61
CA TYR A 120 48.18 14.31 7.31
C TYR A 120 47.77 14.33 5.84
N GLU A 121 48.72 14.12 4.91
CA GLU A 121 48.42 14.02 3.49
C GLU A 121 47.44 12.87 3.20
N GLY A 122 47.66 11.70 3.80
CA GLY A 122 46.76 10.55 3.66
C GLY A 122 45.35 10.82 4.18
N VAL A 123 45.23 11.44 5.36
CA VAL A 123 43.94 11.87 5.92
C VAL A 123 43.24 12.86 5.00
N ARG A 124 43.98 13.82 4.45
CA ARG A 124 43.48 14.83 3.51
C ARG A 124 42.91 14.20 2.25
N VAL A 125 43.67 13.31 1.62
CA VAL A 125 43.24 12.58 0.42
C VAL A 125 42.02 11.71 0.72
N TYR A 126 42.01 11.03 1.86
CA TYR A 126 40.87 10.22 2.29
C TYR A 126 39.61 11.07 2.51
N ALA A 127 39.72 12.19 3.23
CA ALA A 127 38.60 13.11 3.48
C ALA A 127 38.01 13.64 2.18
N ARG A 128 38.85 14.09 1.23
CA ARG A 128 38.40 14.50 -0.11
C ARG A 128 37.65 13.40 -0.85
N ARG A 129 38.21 12.19 -0.85
CA ARG A 129 37.58 11.04 -1.47
C ARG A 129 36.22 10.72 -0.85
N GLN A 130 36.09 10.82 0.47
CA GLN A 130 34.81 10.64 1.17
C GLN A 130 33.79 11.74 0.83
N ALA A 131 34.23 13.00 0.75
CA ALA A 131 33.38 14.09 0.30
C ALA A 131 32.81 13.83 -1.11
N ASP A 132 33.67 13.38 -2.04
CA ASP A 132 33.25 13.05 -3.40
C ASP A 132 32.33 11.84 -3.49
N TYR A 133 32.48 10.85 -2.62
CA TYR A 133 31.52 9.74 -2.53
C TYR A 133 30.14 10.22 -2.10
N GLU A 134 30.06 11.04 -1.06
CA GLU A 134 28.78 11.55 -0.56
C GLU A 134 28.10 12.50 -1.56
N ARG A 135 28.88 13.33 -2.27
CA ARG A 135 28.34 14.17 -3.37
C ARG A 135 27.76 13.33 -4.50
N ARG A 136 28.49 12.29 -4.94
CA ARG A 136 28.00 11.39 -5.99
C ARG A 136 26.76 10.64 -5.56
N ARG A 137 26.68 10.19 -4.31
CA ARG A 137 25.48 9.54 -3.75
C ARG A 137 24.28 10.49 -3.77
N ALA A 138 24.47 11.75 -3.38
CA ALA A 138 23.40 12.75 -3.44
C ALA A 138 22.88 12.95 -4.88
N LEU A 139 23.79 13.10 -5.85
CA LEU A 139 23.42 13.24 -7.27
C LEU A 139 22.69 12.00 -7.81
N GLN A 140 23.20 10.81 -7.50
CA GLN A 140 22.58 9.56 -7.91
C GLN A 140 21.14 9.46 -7.37
N TRP A 141 20.93 9.74 -6.08
CA TRP A 141 19.60 9.71 -5.49
C TRP A 141 18.68 10.81 -6.03
N GLU A 142 19.21 12.01 -6.32
CA GLU A 142 18.44 13.06 -6.98
C GLU A 142 17.91 12.63 -8.34
N ASP A 143 18.73 11.91 -9.12
CA ASP A 143 18.34 11.41 -10.44
C ASP A 143 17.39 10.21 -10.34
N GLU A 144 17.70 9.22 -9.50
CA GLU A 144 16.86 8.03 -9.30
C GLU A 144 15.47 8.39 -8.75
N TRP A 145 15.39 9.35 -7.82
CA TRP A 145 14.15 9.72 -7.16
C TRP A 145 13.37 10.83 -7.87
N ARG A 146 13.93 11.46 -8.91
CA ARG A 146 13.28 12.55 -9.65
C ARG A 146 11.86 12.20 -10.08
N ALA A 147 11.70 11.10 -10.83
CA ALA A 147 10.41 10.69 -11.36
C ALA A 147 9.42 10.30 -10.25
N ILE A 148 9.91 9.70 -9.16
CA ILE A 148 9.08 9.31 -8.01
C ILE A 148 8.57 10.55 -7.28
N ARG A 149 9.45 11.54 -7.05
CA ARG A 149 9.10 12.80 -6.39
C ARG A 149 8.14 13.64 -7.23
N GLU A 150 8.31 13.67 -8.55
CA GLU A 150 7.37 14.32 -9.47
C GLU A 150 5.97 13.69 -9.39
N ARG A 151 5.90 12.35 -9.39
CA ARG A 151 4.63 11.62 -9.23
C ARG A 151 4.01 11.87 -7.85
N ALA A 152 4.80 11.83 -6.79
CA ALA A 152 4.34 12.12 -5.43
C ALA A 152 3.78 13.55 -5.33
N ALA A 153 4.49 14.54 -5.87
CA ALA A 153 4.03 15.92 -5.91
C ALA A 153 2.72 16.06 -6.69
N PHE A 154 2.59 15.41 -7.84
CA PHE A 154 1.34 15.38 -8.61
C PHE A 154 0.19 14.80 -7.79
N VAL A 155 0.37 13.66 -7.13
CA VAL A 155 -0.66 13.04 -6.29
C VAL A 155 -1.06 13.96 -5.13
N LEU A 156 -0.08 14.53 -4.42
CA LEU A 156 -0.32 15.38 -3.25
C LEU A 156 -1.01 16.72 -3.60
N THR A 157 -0.75 17.25 -4.80
CA THR A 157 -1.36 18.49 -5.31
C THR A 157 -2.66 18.28 -6.08
N SER A 158 -2.94 17.05 -6.53
CA SER A 158 -4.16 16.71 -7.24
C SER A 158 -5.40 16.98 -6.38
N GLN A 159 -6.44 17.56 -6.99
CA GLN A 159 -7.70 17.92 -6.32
C GLN A 159 -8.59 16.72 -5.92
N LEU A 160 -8.10 15.48 -6.07
CA LEU A 160 -8.79 14.27 -5.66
C LEU A 160 -9.10 14.21 -4.15
N SER A 161 -8.55 15.17 -3.38
CA SER A 161 -8.69 15.27 -1.93
C SER A 161 -9.34 16.57 -1.45
N GLN A 162 -10.07 17.32 -2.28
CA GLN A 162 -10.87 18.43 -1.75
C GLN A 162 -12.00 17.88 -0.87
N THR A 163 -11.71 17.61 0.40
CA THR A 163 -12.67 17.24 1.44
C THR A 163 -12.93 18.44 2.37
N GLY A 164 -13.22 19.60 1.77
CA GLY A 164 -13.82 20.73 2.48
C GLY A 164 -15.35 20.58 2.54
N PRO A 165 -16.05 21.35 3.40
CA PRO A 165 -17.51 21.36 3.44
C PRO A 165 -18.16 21.83 2.12
N ASP A 166 -17.37 22.42 1.21
CA ASP A 166 -17.75 22.69 -0.18
C ASP A 166 -17.70 21.40 -1.02
N ILE A 167 -18.57 20.45 -0.70
CA ILE A 167 -19.01 19.46 -1.68
C ILE A 167 -19.93 20.22 -2.63
N LEU A 168 -19.36 20.96 -3.59
CA LEU A 168 -20.07 21.18 -4.83
C LEU A 168 -20.33 19.79 -5.36
N ALA A 169 -21.61 19.39 -5.42
CA ALA A 169 -22.03 18.08 -5.92
C ALA A 169 -21.24 17.79 -7.19
N ALA A 170 -20.24 16.90 -7.08
CA ALA A 170 -19.49 16.49 -8.24
C ALA A 170 -20.52 15.96 -9.24
N PRO A 171 -20.55 16.44 -10.50
CA PRO A 171 -21.46 15.88 -11.48
C PRO A 171 -21.20 14.37 -11.51
N ALA A 172 -22.27 13.58 -11.42
CA ALA A 172 -22.20 12.14 -11.31
C ALA A 172 -21.25 11.60 -12.38
N LEU A 173 -20.08 11.11 -11.96
CA LEU A 173 -19.14 10.46 -12.86
C LEU A 173 -19.72 9.07 -13.13
N VAL A 174 -20.51 8.96 -14.19
CA VAL A 174 -20.99 7.68 -14.70
C VAL A 174 -19.79 7.00 -15.34
N VAL A 175 -19.24 6.00 -14.65
CA VAL A 175 -18.22 5.11 -15.21
C VAL A 175 -18.95 3.89 -15.73
N GLU A 176 -19.15 3.82 -17.05
CA GLU A 176 -19.64 2.62 -17.70
C GLU A 176 -18.53 1.57 -17.67
N LEU A 177 -18.68 0.57 -16.81
CA LEU A 177 -17.81 -0.60 -16.77
C LEU A 177 -18.33 -1.60 -17.81
N GLU A 178 -17.70 -1.66 -18.98
CA GLU A 178 -17.85 -2.78 -19.91
C GLU A 178 -17.28 -4.04 -19.22
N LEU A 179 -18.18 -4.85 -18.67
CA LEU A 179 -17.86 -6.17 -18.15
C LEU A 179 -18.00 -7.14 -19.31
N ASP A 180 -16.87 -7.56 -19.89
CA ASP A 180 -16.81 -8.60 -20.92
C ASP A 180 -17.34 -9.92 -20.35
N TYR A 181 -18.62 -10.20 -20.55
CA TYR A 181 -19.23 -11.48 -20.22
C TYR A 181 -18.75 -12.54 -21.21
N TYR A 182 -17.75 -13.33 -20.82
CA TYR A 182 -17.38 -14.53 -21.57
C TYR A 182 -18.50 -15.55 -21.46
N ASP A 183 -19.32 -15.62 -22.51
CA ASP A 183 -20.32 -16.67 -22.72
C ASP A 183 -19.59 -18.00 -22.99
N SER A 184 -19.40 -18.79 -21.93
CA SER A 184 -18.89 -20.16 -22.03
C SER A 184 -20.01 -21.09 -22.54
N MET A 185 -20.33 -20.96 -23.81
CA MET A 185 -21.11 -21.94 -24.58
C MET A 185 -20.14 -22.99 -25.15
N GLU A 186 -19.97 -24.11 -24.45
CA GLU A 186 -19.50 -25.35 -25.08
C GLU A 186 -20.61 -26.40 -25.05
N ASN A 187 -21.00 -26.79 -26.26
CA ASN A 187 -22.02 -27.78 -26.59
C ASN A 187 -21.60 -29.17 -26.09
N GLU A 188 -22.50 -29.87 -25.38
CA GLU A 188 -22.40 -31.31 -25.21
C GLU A 188 -23.62 -31.96 -25.89
N GLU A 189 -23.48 -32.14 -27.21
CA GLU A 189 -24.37 -32.94 -28.05
C GLU A 189 -24.05 -34.42 -27.80
N ILE A 190 -24.77 -35.05 -26.86
CA ILE A 190 -24.74 -36.50 -26.67
C ILE A 190 -25.91 -37.09 -27.46
N GLY A 191 -25.58 -37.66 -28.62
CA GLY A 191 -26.48 -38.50 -29.41
C GLY A 191 -26.66 -39.88 -28.80
N GLU A 192 -27.87 -40.41 -28.91
CA GLU A 192 -28.22 -41.83 -28.75
C GLU A 192 -29.43 -42.12 -29.66
N PRO A 193 -29.67 -43.38 -30.04
CA PRO A 193 -28.89 -44.24 -30.93
C PRO A 193 -29.56 -44.43 -32.30
#